data_AF-A0A7Y4QTM9-F1
#
_entry.id   AF-A0A7Y4QTM9-F1
#
_cell.length_a   1.000
_cell.length_b   1.000
_cell.length_c   1.000
_cell.angle_alpha   90.00
_cell.angle_beta   90.00
_cell.angle_gamma   90.00
#
_symmetry.space_group_name_H-M   'P 1'
#
loop_
_entity.id
_entity.type
_entity.pdbx_description
1 polymer ?
#
loop_
_entity_poly.entity_id
_entity_poly.type
_entity_poly.pdbx_seq_one_letter_code
_entity_poly.pdbx_strand_id
1 'polypeptide(L)'
;MKLTEAVFAVFHESFISSDPKHKNSTEVQCPICLCSLTREDVVNKGGCVDHIIPQSAINEDGDIIKQEIARNERTGLALLCRRPRKTVNDKKADQGCNGLKGSLYDTLFAGFLETKQFSAQDLKIKHQVAILVMAYLGAFQNWGYSYILRSELDEIREQFDNPGKIVSKWTSSVQFETAPNKIVPITPGKGQPFFFYEDANDLVVIFRRFLARLPGKPKNSVRVGNPYGLLPAKI
;
A
#
# COMPACT_ATOMS: atom_id res chain seq x y z
N MET A 1 -14.69 -8.23 -16.89
CA MET A 1 -13.22 -8.28 -16.68
C MET A 1 -12.94 -8.81 -15.27
N LYS A 2 -11.97 -9.71 -15.08
CA LYS A 2 -11.57 -10.15 -13.72
C LYS A 2 -10.84 -9.02 -12.99
N LEU A 3 -10.96 -8.93 -11.67
CA LEU A 3 -10.25 -7.90 -10.87
C LEU A 3 -8.74 -7.90 -11.12
N THR A 4 -8.12 -9.08 -11.16
CA THR A 4 -6.67 -9.22 -11.40
C THR A 4 -6.24 -8.65 -12.75
N GLU A 5 -7.09 -8.77 -13.77
CA GLU A 5 -6.88 -8.18 -15.10
C GLU A 5 -6.96 -6.65 -15.06
N ALA A 6 -7.99 -6.12 -14.39
CA ALA A 6 -8.18 -4.67 -14.24
C ALA A 6 -6.99 -4.04 -13.51
N VAL A 7 -6.55 -4.66 -12.41
CA VAL A 7 -5.40 -4.22 -11.61
C VAL A 7 -4.12 -4.28 -12.44
N PHE A 8 -3.89 -5.38 -13.17
CA PHE A 8 -2.72 -5.49 -14.05
C PHE A 8 -2.70 -4.39 -15.10
N ALA A 9 -3.80 -4.19 -15.83
CA ALA A 9 -3.88 -3.20 -16.90
C ALA A 9 -3.57 -1.78 -16.40
N VAL A 10 -4.16 -1.39 -15.27
CA VAL A 10 -3.95 -0.07 -14.66
C VAL A 10 -2.49 0.16 -14.26
N PHE A 11 -1.86 -0.80 -13.60
CA PHE A 11 -0.46 -0.67 -13.19
C PHE A 11 0.50 -0.81 -14.37
N HIS A 12 0.15 -1.59 -15.39
CA HIS A 12 0.94 -1.72 -16.62
C HIS A 12 0.97 -0.44 -17.44
N GLU A 13 -0.19 0.21 -17.60
CA GLU A 13 -0.26 1.54 -18.21
C GLU A 13 0.58 2.57 -17.44
N SER A 14 0.47 2.56 -16.10
CA SER A 14 1.31 3.41 -15.26
C SER A 14 2.81 3.14 -15.44
N PHE A 15 3.20 1.87 -15.58
CA PHE A 15 4.59 1.47 -15.77
C PHE A 15 5.14 1.99 -17.10
N ILE A 16 4.42 1.74 -18.20
CA ILE A 16 4.80 2.21 -19.54
C ILE A 16 4.87 3.73 -19.60
N SER A 17 3.91 4.42 -18.98
CA SER A 17 3.91 5.88 -18.93
C SER A 17 5.09 6.46 -18.16
N SER A 18 5.61 5.72 -17.17
CA SER A 18 6.71 6.16 -16.32
C SER A 18 8.07 5.84 -16.91
N ASP A 19 8.17 4.74 -17.67
CA ASP A 19 9.36 4.37 -18.43
C ASP A 19 8.98 3.89 -19.85
N PRO A 20 8.91 4.80 -20.83
CA PRO A 20 8.50 4.49 -22.20
C PRO A 20 9.37 3.44 -22.91
N LYS A 21 10.59 3.17 -22.40
CA LYS A 21 11.44 2.08 -22.93
C LYS A 21 10.77 0.71 -22.78
N HIS A 22 9.83 0.59 -21.85
CA HIS A 22 9.05 -0.62 -21.59
C HIS A 22 7.71 -0.66 -22.34
N LYS A 23 7.47 0.18 -23.36
CA LYS A 23 6.19 0.20 -24.11
C LYS A 23 5.73 -1.16 -24.65
N ASN A 24 6.68 -2.03 -25.00
CA ASN A 24 6.40 -3.38 -25.49
C ASN A 24 6.51 -4.46 -24.40
N SER A 25 6.78 -4.08 -23.16
CA SER A 25 6.82 -5.00 -22.02
C SER A 25 5.44 -5.60 -21.78
N THR A 26 5.41 -6.88 -21.40
CA THR A 26 4.21 -7.55 -20.89
C THR A 26 4.26 -7.75 -19.37
N GLU A 27 5.17 -7.04 -18.73
CA GLU A 27 5.49 -7.13 -17.31
C GLU A 27 5.36 -5.78 -16.62
N VAL A 28 5.12 -5.84 -15.32
CA VAL A 28 5.17 -4.71 -14.37
C VAL A 28 6.17 -5.04 -13.27
N GLN A 29 6.42 -4.16 -12.30
CA GLN A 29 7.38 -4.43 -11.22
C GLN A 29 6.73 -4.45 -9.84
N CYS A 30 7.17 -5.34 -8.95
CA CYS A 30 6.80 -5.26 -7.53
C CYS A 30 7.27 -3.93 -6.94
N PRO A 31 6.42 -3.10 -6.29
CA PRO A 31 6.81 -1.78 -5.79
C PRO A 31 7.79 -1.86 -4.61
N ILE A 32 7.95 -3.04 -4.00
CA ILE A 32 8.88 -3.24 -2.88
C ILE A 32 10.26 -3.69 -3.38
N CYS A 33 10.33 -4.78 -4.14
CA CYS A 33 11.61 -5.38 -4.53
C CYS A 33 11.97 -5.19 -6.01
N LEU A 34 11.14 -4.47 -6.76
CA LEU A 34 11.29 -4.13 -8.18
C LEU A 34 11.44 -5.33 -9.13
N CYS A 35 11.20 -6.56 -8.66
CA CYS A 35 11.25 -7.73 -9.54
C CYS A 35 10.07 -7.72 -10.52
N SER A 36 10.31 -8.16 -11.77
CA SER A 36 9.29 -8.23 -12.82
C SER A 36 8.14 -9.18 -12.50
N LEU A 37 6.91 -8.75 -12.69
CA LEU A 37 5.69 -9.53 -12.55
C LEU A 37 5.07 -9.66 -13.94
N THR A 38 4.97 -10.88 -14.46
CA THR A 38 4.30 -11.12 -15.74
C THR A 38 2.79 -10.98 -15.57
N ARG A 39 2.09 -10.74 -16.68
CA ARG A 39 0.62 -10.83 -16.70
C ARG A 39 0.12 -12.18 -16.18
N GLU A 40 0.81 -13.27 -16.47
CA GLU A 40 0.46 -14.61 -15.97
C GLU A 40 0.55 -14.70 -14.43
N ASP A 41 1.61 -14.14 -13.84
CA ASP A 41 1.78 -14.11 -12.38
C ASP A 41 0.64 -13.36 -11.68
N VAL A 42 0.13 -12.29 -12.29
CA VAL A 42 -0.94 -11.46 -11.73
C VAL A 42 -2.32 -12.04 -12.00
N VAL A 43 -2.62 -12.42 -13.25
CA VAL A 43 -3.96 -12.79 -13.69
C VAL A 43 -4.29 -14.25 -13.41
N ASN A 44 -3.37 -15.16 -13.73
CA ASN A 44 -3.65 -16.60 -13.69
C ASN A 44 -3.29 -17.21 -12.34
N LYS A 45 -2.13 -16.84 -11.78
CA LYS A 45 -1.72 -17.32 -10.45
C LYS A 45 -2.44 -16.56 -9.33
N GLY A 46 -3.01 -15.38 -9.63
CA GLY A 46 -3.91 -14.60 -8.78
C GLY A 46 -3.31 -14.04 -7.49
N GLY A 47 -2.16 -14.54 -7.06
CA GLY A 47 -1.58 -14.24 -5.77
C GLY A 47 -0.79 -12.94 -5.69
N CYS A 48 -0.55 -12.27 -6.82
CA CYS A 48 0.21 -11.01 -6.81
C CYS A 48 -0.64 -9.79 -6.44
N VAL A 49 -1.97 -9.86 -6.51
CA VAL A 49 -2.84 -8.77 -6.05
C VAL A 49 -3.00 -8.87 -4.53
N ASP A 50 -2.58 -7.82 -3.83
CA ASP A 50 -2.63 -7.74 -2.37
C ASP A 50 -3.50 -6.58 -1.90
N HIS A 51 -4.16 -6.76 -0.75
CA HIS A 51 -4.84 -5.68 -0.06
C HIS A 51 -3.85 -4.86 0.75
N ILE A 52 -3.78 -3.55 0.52
CA ILE A 52 -2.81 -2.71 1.22
C ILE A 52 -3.15 -2.71 2.72
N ILE A 53 -4.36 -2.25 3.07
CA ILE A 53 -4.89 -2.44 4.41
C ILE A 53 -5.39 -3.88 4.55
N PRO A 54 -5.00 -4.63 5.59
CA PRO A 54 -5.45 -5.99 5.79
C PRO A 54 -6.98 -6.07 5.87
N GLN A 55 -7.57 -7.08 5.24
CA GLN A 55 -9.03 -7.26 5.29
C GLN A 55 -9.56 -7.44 6.71
N SER A 56 -8.79 -8.10 7.59
CA SER A 56 -9.13 -8.23 9.01
C SER A 56 -9.33 -6.88 9.69
N ALA A 57 -8.58 -5.86 9.27
CA ALA A 57 -8.59 -4.54 9.87
C ALA A 57 -9.89 -3.76 9.52
N ILE A 58 -10.57 -4.10 8.41
CA ILE A 58 -11.81 -3.43 7.96
C ILE A 58 -13.08 -4.24 8.24
N ASN A 59 -12.96 -5.36 8.94
CA ASN A 59 -14.12 -6.20 9.30
C ASN A 59 -15.05 -5.51 10.29
N GLU A 60 -14.51 -4.62 11.12
CA GLU A 60 -15.27 -3.83 12.10
C GLU A 60 -15.83 -2.52 11.56
N ASP A 61 -15.65 -2.23 10.26
CA ASP A 61 -16.29 -1.06 9.65
C ASP A 61 -17.82 -1.12 9.86
N GLY A 62 -18.42 0.04 10.16
CA GLY A 62 -19.87 0.14 10.35
C GLY A 62 -20.66 -0.33 9.13
N ASP A 63 -21.88 -0.81 9.35
CA ASP A 63 -22.69 -1.44 8.30
C ASP A 63 -22.98 -0.51 7.13
N ILE A 64 -23.22 0.79 7.40
CA ILE A 64 -23.41 1.81 6.36
C ILE A 64 -22.22 1.82 5.39
N ILE A 65 -21.00 1.78 5.93
CA ILE A 65 -19.76 1.83 5.14
C ILE A 65 -19.56 0.55 4.35
N LYS A 66 -19.92 -0.59 4.93
CA LYS A 66 -19.88 -1.89 4.24
C LYS A 66 -20.89 -1.96 3.08
N GLN A 67 -22.02 -1.28 3.20
CA GLN A 67 -23.06 -1.19 2.16
C GLN A 67 -22.67 -0.21 1.05
N GLU A 68 -22.09 0.94 1.40
CA GLU A 68 -21.78 2.00 0.44
C GLU A 68 -20.48 1.78 -0.33
N ILE A 69 -19.51 1.05 0.26
CA ILE A 69 -18.16 0.94 -0.29
C ILE A 69 -17.71 -0.53 -0.35
N ALA A 70 -17.36 -0.96 -1.56
CA ALA A 70 -16.86 -2.31 -1.80
C ALA A 70 -15.61 -2.61 -0.94
N ARG A 71 -15.49 -3.87 -0.50
CA ARG A 71 -14.36 -4.30 0.34
C ARG A 71 -13.00 -3.95 -0.24
N ASN A 72 -12.80 -4.16 -1.54
CA ASN A 72 -11.53 -3.92 -2.19
C ASN A 72 -11.19 -2.42 -2.25
N GLU A 73 -12.20 -1.56 -2.37
CA GLU A 73 -12.04 -0.11 -2.29
C GLU A 73 -11.57 0.28 -0.89
N ARG A 74 -12.22 -0.21 0.16
CA ARG A 74 -11.88 0.09 1.57
C ARG A 74 -10.48 -0.35 2.00
N THR A 75 -9.87 -1.33 1.33
CA THR A 75 -8.53 -1.82 1.67
C THR A 75 -7.42 -1.29 0.80
N GLY A 76 -7.73 -0.86 -0.43
CA GLY A 76 -6.71 -0.54 -1.41
C GLY A 76 -6.08 -1.80 -1.98
N LEU A 77 -5.59 -1.72 -3.22
CA LEU A 77 -4.95 -2.83 -3.91
C LEU A 77 -3.57 -2.43 -4.43
N ALA A 78 -2.62 -3.35 -4.30
CA ALA A 78 -1.27 -3.23 -4.85
C ALA A 78 -0.83 -4.57 -5.49
N LEU A 79 0.26 -4.53 -6.26
CA LEU A 79 0.87 -5.73 -6.86
C LEU A 79 2.14 -6.11 -6.12
N LEU A 80 2.14 -7.20 -5.35
CA LEU A 80 3.31 -7.70 -4.63
C LEU A 80 3.76 -9.06 -5.19
N CYS A 81 5.07 -9.26 -5.28
CA CYS A 81 5.60 -10.54 -5.75
C CYS A 81 5.35 -11.67 -4.75
N ARG A 82 5.17 -12.88 -5.28
CA ARG A 82 5.14 -14.14 -4.50
C ARG A 82 6.34 -15.04 -4.73
N ARG A 83 7.25 -14.63 -5.61
CA ARG A 83 8.45 -15.43 -5.91
C ARG A 83 9.37 -15.40 -4.70
N PRO A 84 9.97 -16.55 -4.33
CA PRO A 84 10.98 -16.59 -3.30
C PRO A 84 12.06 -15.54 -3.54
N ARG A 85 12.39 -14.76 -2.51
CA ARG A 85 13.51 -13.81 -2.55
C ARG A 85 14.35 -13.94 -1.29
N LYS A 86 15.60 -13.46 -1.39
CA LYS A 86 16.38 -13.12 -0.20
C LYS A 86 16.05 -11.69 0.20
N THR A 87 15.85 -11.48 1.50
CA THR A 87 15.81 -10.14 2.09
C THR A 87 17.22 -9.54 2.11
N VAL A 88 17.33 -8.24 2.38
CA VAL A 88 18.63 -7.56 2.59
C VAL A 88 19.48 -8.23 3.69
N ASN A 89 18.86 -8.94 4.63
CA ASN A 89 19.56 -9.67 5.71
C ASN A 89 19.72 -11.19 5.40
N ASP A 90 19.70 -11.59 4.12
CA ASP A 90 19.81 -12.98 3.64
C ASP A 90 18.74 -13.95 4.17
N LYS A 91 17.70 -13.47 4.88
CA LYS A 91 16.57 -14.31 5.29
C LYS A 91 15.72 -14.67 4.06
N LYS A 92 15.33 -15.93 3.98
CA LYS A 92 14.49 -16.46 2.92
C LYS A 92 13.04 -15.98 3.08
N ALA A 93 12.48 -15.43 2.03
CA ALA A 93 11.08 -15.02 1.94
C ALA A 93 10.37 -15.89 0.90
N ASP A 94 9.89 -17.06 1.32
CA ASP A 94 9.36 -18.11 0.43
C ASP A 94 8.13 -17.67 -0.38
N GLN A 95 7.38 -16.69 0.14
CA GLN A 95 6.16 -16.16 -0.47
C GLN A 95 6.36 -14.72 -0.98
N GLY A 96 7.60 -14.33 -1.25
CA GLY A 96 7.96 -13.00 -1.76
C GLY A 96 7.54 -11.86 -0.84
N CYS A 97 7.37 -10.67 -1.42
CA CYS A 97 6.94 -9.48 -0.68
C CYS A 97 5.51 -9.60 -0.17
N ASN A 98 4.62 -10.30 -0.88
CA ASN A 98 3.24 -10.50 -0.45
C ASN A 98 3.19 -11.26 0.89
N GLY A 99 3.83 -12.42 0.99
CA GLY A 99 3.82 -13.20 2.22
C GLY A 99 4.63 -12.57 3.37
N LEU A 100 5.71 -11.84 3.06
CA LEU A 100 6.41 -11.05 4.08
C LEU A 100 5.50 -9.98 4.66
N LYS A 101 4.74 -9.26 3.82
CA LYS A 101 3.80 -8.26 4.31
C LYS A 101 2.74 -8.87 5.22
N GLY A 102 2.13 -9.97 4.79
CA GLY A 102 1.14 -10.70 5.58
C GLY A 102 1.67 -11.15 6.95
N SER A 103 2.89 -11.70 7.00
CA SER A 103 3.47 -12.22 8.25
C SER A 103 4.00 -11.13 9.19
N LEU A 104 4.61 -10.07 8.65
CA LEU A 104 5.33 -9.07 9.43
C LEU A 104 4.51 -7.82 9.74
N TYR A 105 3.59 -7.43 8.85
CA TYR A 105 2.92 -6.14 8.91
C TYR A 105 1.42 -6.27 9.13
N ASP A 106 0.74 -7.16 8.40
CA ASP A 106 -0.72 -7.25 8.46
C ASP A 106 -1.21 -7.65 9.86
N THR A 107 -0.47 -8.52 10.54
CA THR A 107 -0.75 -8.94 11.92
C THR A 107 -0.64 -7.81 12.93
N LEU A 108 0.12 -6.75 12.62
CA LEU A 108 0.30 -5.59 13.50
C LEU A 108 -0.88 -4.62 13.46
N PHE A 109 -1.76 -4.74 12.46
CA PHE A 109 -2.96 -3.91 12.36
C PHE A 109 -4.20 -4.58 12.98
N ALA A 110 -4.11 -5.87 13.34
CA ALA A 110 -5.13 -6.51 14.15
C ALA A 110 -5.23 -5.78 15.51
N GLY A 111 -6.44 -5.44 15.93
CA GLY A 111 -6.64 -4.61 17.12
C GLY A 111 -6.52 -3.11 16.86
N PHE A 112 -5.53 -2.64 16.10
CA PHE A 112 -5.21 -1.21 15.99
C PHE A 112 -6.26 -0.33 15.28
N LEU A 113 -7.22 -0.93 14.59
CA LEU A 113 -8.37 -0.23 14.03
C LEU A 113 -9.63 -0.30 14.91
N GLU A 114 -9.60 -1.11 15.97
CA GLU A 114 -10.69 -1.20 16.93
C GLU A 114 -10.82 0.14 17.69
N THR A 115 -12.02 0.47 18.15
CA THR A 115 -12.31 1.68 18.96
C THR A 115 -11.64 1.67 20.33
N LYS A 116 -10.73 0.71 20.59
CA LYS A 116 -9.96 0.61 21.82
C LYS A 116 -8.89 1.71 21.87
N GLN A 117 -8.70 2.22 23.08
CA GLN A 117 -7.61 3.14 23.40
C GLN A 117 -6.29 2.35 23.38
N PHE A 118 -5.28 2.88 22.72
CA PHE A 118 -3.93 2.31 22.74
C PHE A 118 -3.06 3.14 23.68
N SER A 119 -2.23 2.47 24.48
CA SER A 119 -1.16 3.19 25.17
C SER A 119 -0.04 3.47 24.16
N ALA A 120 0.66 4.59 24.32
CA ALA A 120 1.85 4.88 23.51
C ALA A 120 2.95 3.80 23.66
N GLN A 121 2.93 3.02 24.76
CA GLN A 121 3.89 1.95 25.04
C GLN A 121 3.62 0.69 24.18
N ASP A 122 2.41 0.52 23.66
CA ASP A 122 2.06 -0.60 22.77
C ASP A 122 2.73 -0.47 21.40
N LEU A 123 3.17 0.74 21.05
CA LEU A 123 3.69 1.07 19.73
C LEU A 123 5.20 0.92 19.65
N LYS A 124 5.57 -0.32 19.37
CA LYS A 124 6.93 -0.71 18.99
C LYS A 124 7.30 -0.16 17.61
N ILE A 125 8.61 -0.03 17.34
CA ILE A 125 9.21 0.37 16.04
C ILE A 125 8.53 -0.33 14.86
N LYS A 126 8.25 -1.63 14.98
CA LYS A 126 7.58 -2.42 13.94
C LYS A 126 6.23 -1.85 13.47
N HIS A 127 5.48 -1.18 14.34
CA HIS A 127 4.21 -0.54 13.96
C HIS A 127 4.46 0.73 13.13
N GLN A 128 5.46 1.54 13.51
CA GLN A 128 5.86 2.71 12.73
C GLN A 128 6.31 2.30 11.32
N VAL A 129 7.13 1.24 11.23
CA VAL A 129 7.54 0.66 9.96
C VAL A 129 6.35 0.16 9.16
N ALA A 130 5.41 -0.56 9.79
CA ALA A 130 4.21 -1.03 9.13
C ALA A 130 3.38 0.12 8.55
N ILE A 131 3.17 1.19 9.33
CA ILE A 131 2.44 2.40 8.90
C ILE A 131 3.15 3.06 7.71
N LEU A 132 4.48 3.20 7.77
CA LEU A 132 5.27 3.75 6.67
C LEU A 132 5.12 2.92 5.39
N VAL A 133 5.22 1.59 5.49
CA VAL A 133 5.05 0.66 4.36
C VAL A 133 3.64 0.76 3.77
N MET A 134 2.59 0.84 4.60
CA MET A 134 1.22 0.99 4.12
C MET A 134 1.00 2.33 3.42
N ALA A 135 1.55 3.42 3.98
CA ALA A 135 1.49 4.73 3.35
C ALA A 135 2.21 4.74 1.99
N TYR A 136 3.38 4.11 1.91
CA TYR A 136 4.14 3.94 0.66
C TYR A 136 3.34 3.16 -0.40
N LEU A 137 2.70 2.05 -0.01
CA LEU A 137 1.86 1.28 -0.91
C LEU A 137 0.58 2.04 -1.30
N GLY A 138 0.01 2.84 -0.40
CA GLY A 138 -1.10 3.75 -0.71
C GLY A 138 -0.69 4.80 -1.75
N ALA A 139 0.51 5.38 -1.61
CA ALA A 139 1.05 6.29 -2.61
C ALA A 139 1.30 5.57 -3.95
N PHE A 140 1.82 4.35 -3.94
CA PHE A 140 1.92 3.52 -5.15
C PHE A 140 0.55 3.30 -5.80
N GLN A 141 -0.49 3.00 -5.03
CA GLN A 141 -1.83 2.83 -5.58
C GLN A 141 -2.31 4.10 -6.31
N ASN A 142 -2.00 5.28 -5.78
CA ASN A 142 -2.52 6.54 -6.30
C ASN A 142 -1.65 7.16 -7.43
N TRP A 143 -0.33 6.94 -7.46
CA TRP A 143 0.58 7.53 -8.47
C TRP A 143 1.44 6.52 -9.24
N GLY A 144 1.41 5.25 -8.84
CA GLY A 144 2.01 4.15 -9.58
C GLY A 144 3.52 4.26 -9.73
N TYR A 145 4.01 3.90 -10.92
CA TYR A 145 5.44 3.78 -11.17
C TYR A 145 6.18 5.11 -11.23
N SER A 146 5.46 6.20 -11.57
CA SER A 146 6.01 7.55 -11.60
C SER A 146 6.46 8.00 -10.21
N TYR A 147 5.86 7.43 -9.17
CA TYR A 147 6.25 7.66 -7.79
C TYR A 147 7.30 6.67 -7.33
N ILE A 148 7.01 5.36 -7.39
CA ILE A 148 7.85 4.36 -6.70
C ILE A 148 9.24 4.16 -7.32
N LEU A 149 9.45 4.44 -8.61
CA LEU A 149 10.77 4.23 -9.25
C LEU A 149 11.82 5.28 -8.86
N ARG A 150 11.45 6.22 -7.99
CA ARG A 150 12.33 7.26 -7.49
C ARG A 150 13.34 6.71 -6.48
N SER A 151 14.57 7.22 -6.56
CA SER A 151 15.66 6.80 -5.67
C SER A 151 15.46 7.29 -4.24
N GLU A 152 14.74 8.40 -4.02
CA GLU A 152 14.43 8.88 -2.66
C GLU A 152 13.55 7.92 -1.86
N LEU A 153 12.97 6.90 -2.52
CA LEU A 153 12.15 5.86 -1.90
C LEU A 153 12.91 4.55 -1.66
N ASP A 154 14.19 4.46 -2.06
CA ASP A 154 15.01 3.25 -1.87
C ASP A 154 15.10 2.86 -0.39
N GLU A 155 15.27 3.85 0.49
CA GLU A 155 15.34 3.60 1.94
C GLU A 155 14.03 3.04 2.51
N ILE A 156 12.87 3.37 1.93
CA ILE A 156 11.57 2.82 2.35
C ILE A 156 11.44 1.36 1.90
N ARG A 157 11.93 1.05 0.68
CA ARG A 157 12.02 -0.35 0.20
C ARG A 157 12.97 -1.17 1.07
N GLU A 158 14.10 -0.60 1.47
CA GLU A 158 15.01 -1.26 2.41
C GLU A 158 14.36 -1.45 3.79
N GLN A 159 13.60 -0.47 4.26
CA GLN A 159 12.88 -0.52 5.53
C GLN A 159 11.88 -1.69 5.61
N PHE A 160 11.32 -2.12 4.47
CA PHE A 160 10.46 -3.30 4.36
C PHE A 160 11.16 -4.62 4.76
N ASP A 161 12.46 -4.75 4.54
CA ASP A 161 13.20 -5.95 4.94
C ASP A 161 13.68 -5.88 6.41
N ASN A 162 13.41 -4.77 7.09
CA ASN A 162 13.98 -4.41 8.38
C ASN A 162 12.91 -3.99 9.41
N PRO A 163 11.86 -4.80 9.68
CA PRO A 163 10.73 -4.40 10.54
C PRO A 163 11.11 -4.06 11.99
N GLY A 164 12.25 -4.55 12.48
CA GLY A 164 12.68 -4.36 13.88
C GLY A 164 13.65 -3.20 14.12
N LYS A 165 14.11 -2.51 13.06
CA LYS A 165 15.10 -1.43 13.18
C LYS A 165 14.77 -0.29 12.24
N ILE A 166 15.14 0.93 12.62
CA ILE A 166 14.96 2.11 11.77
C ILE A 166 16.16 2.18 10.82
N VAL A 167 15.90 2.05 9.52
CA VAL A 167 16.87 2.25 8.43
C VAL A 167 16.43 3.37 7.48
N SER A 168 15.13 3.70 7.44
CA SER A 168 14.62 4.85 6.69
C SER A 168 14.39 6.05 7.60
N LYS A 169 14.88 7.23 7.17
CA LYS A 169 14.65 8.50 7.86
C LYS A 169 13.16 8.85 7.98
N TRP A 170 12.34 8.39 7.02
CA TRP A 170 10.89 8.63 6.97
C TRP A 170 10.13 7.94 8.11
N THR A 171 10.72 6.94 8.74
CA THR A 171 10.10 6.25 9.89
C THR A 171 9.84 7.22 11.05
N SER A 172 10.71 8.22 11.23
CA SER A 172 10.54 9.25 12.27
C SER A 172 9.37 10.21 11.99
N SER A 173 8.87 10.24 10.76
CA SER A 173 7.76 11.07 10.33
C SER A 173 6.40 10.34 10.35
N VAL A 174 6.37 9.18 11.00
CA VAL A 174 5.14 8.42 11.24
C VAL A 174 4.48 8.91 12.53
N GLN A 175 3.19 9.19 12.43
CA GLN A 175 2.35 9.58 13.55
C GLN A 175 1.14 8.65 13.62
N PHE A 176 0.61 8.51 14.82
CA PHE A 176 -0.59 7.71 15.07
C PHE A 176 -1.40 8.44 16.14
N GLU A 177 -2.72 8.38 16.02
CA GLU A 177 -3.61 8.96 17.01
C GLU A 177 -3.96 7.93 18.09
N THR A 178 -3.53 8.20 19.33
CA THR A 178 -3.81 7.38 20.53
C THR A 178 -5.26 7.48 20.98
N ALA A 179 -5.90 8.63 20.75
CA ALA A 179 -7.22 8.92 21.27
C ALA A 179 -8.30 8.14 20.49
N PRO A 180 -9.34 7.64 21.17
CA PRO A 180 -10.52 7.08 20.50
C PRO A 180 -11.26 8.21 19.79
N ASN A 181 -10.92 8.46 18.52
CA ASN A 181 -11.57 9.51 17.78
C ASN A 181 -12.95 9.06 17.29
N LYS A 182 -13.98 9.87 17.59
CA LYS A 182 -15.38 9.64 17.16
C LYS A 182 -15.57 9.75 15.64
N ILE A 183 -14.59 10.31 14.95
CA ILE A 183 -14.61 10.50 13.50
C ILE A 183 -13.27 10.01 12.99
N VAL A 184 -13.21 8.72 12.65
CA VAL A 184 -12.15 8.23 11.78
C VAL A 184 -12.55 8.68 10.38
N PRO A 185 -11.83 9.59 9.71
CA PRO A 185 -12.10 9.86 8.31
C PRO A 185 -11.88 8.57 7.53
N ILE A 186 -12.97 7.87 7.28
CA ILE A 186 -13.07 6.87 6.24
C ILE A 186 -13.29 7.72 5.00
N THR A 187 -12.16 8.29 4.55
CA THR A 187 -11.94 8.81 3.20
C THR A 187 -12.69 10.13 2.88
N PRO A 188 -12.05 11.16 2.29
CA PRO A 188 -12.72 12.41 1.88
C PRO A 188 -13.51 12.31 0.58
N GLY A 189 -13.63 11.11 0.00
CA GLY A 189 -14.46 10.79 -1.16
C GLY A 189 -14.78 9.29 -1.16
N LYS A 190 -15.87 8.88 -1.81
CA LYS A 190 -16.35 7.48 -1.81
C LYS A 190 -15.21 6.50 -2.13
N GLY A 191 -14.80 5.72 -1.12
CA GLY A 191 -14.09 4.46 -1.28
C GLY A 191 -12.56 4.40 -1.19
N GLN A 192 -11.81 5.49 -1.04
CA GLN A 192 -10.34 5.43 -1.07
C GLN A 192 -9.67 5.33 0.31
N PRO A 193 -8.97 4.23 0.67
CA PRO A 193 -8.52 4.00 2.06
C PRO A 193 -7.56 5.05 2.62
N PHE A 194 -6.97 5.84 1.72
CA PHE A 194 -5.93 6.81 1.98
C PHE A 194 -6.39 8.20 1.55
N PHE A 195 -6.12 9.19 2.40
CA PHE A 195 -6.16 10.59 2.08
C PHE A 195 -4.73 11.11 1.84
N PHE A 196 -4.61 12.03 0.90
CA PHE A 196 -3.34 12.56 0.46
C PHE A 196 -3.40 14.08 0.36
N TYR A 197 -2.39 14.74 0.89
CA TYR A 197 -2.14 16.16 0.62
C TYR A 197 -0.64 16.44 0.62
N GLU A 198 -0.26 17.55 0.00
CA GLU A 198 1.14 18.01 -0.02
C GLU A 198 1.33 19.03 1.10
N ASP A 199 2.42 18.87 1.86
CA ASP A 199 2.86 19.83 2.87
C ASP A 199 4.33 20.16 2.62
N ALA A 200 4.61 21.38 2.19
CA ALA A 200 5.91 21.81 1.68
C ALA A 200 6.45 20.86 0.57
N ASN A 201 7.43 20.02 0.91
CA ASN A 201 8.04 19.04 -0.01
C ASN A 201 7.67 17.59 0.31
N ASP A 202 6.76 17.38 1.26
CA ASP A 202 6.35 16.07 1.72
C ASP A 202 4.97 15.71 1.15
N LEU A 203 4.82 14.42 0.86
CA LEU A 203 3.50 13.83 0.66
C LEU A 203 3.02 13.32 2.02
N VAL A 204 1.94 13.89 2.53
CA VAL A 204 1.29 13.41 3.73
C VAL A 204 0.24 12.38 3.34
N VAL A 205 0.36 11.18 3.90
CA VAL A 205 -0.58 10.08 3.71
C VAL A 205 -1.29 9.83 5.02
N ILE A 206 -2.60 10.02 5.04
CA ILE A 206 -3.46 9.72 6.18
C ILE A 206 -4.32 8.51 5.83
N PHE A 207 -4.40 7.54 6.73
CA PHE A 207 -5.35 6.45 6.62
C PHE A 207 -5.81 6.06 8.01
N ARG A 208 -7.13 6.04 8.20
CA ARG A 208 -7.74 5.77 9.51
C ARG A 208 -7.20 6.73 10.57
N ARG A 209 -6.45 6.24 11.54
CA ARG A 209 -5.82 6.99 12.64
C ARG A 209 -4.31 7.17 12.48
N PHE A 210 -3.79 6.86 11.29
CA PHE A 210 -2.37 6.88 11.00
C PHE A 210 -2.03 7.98 10.01
N LEU A 211 -0.86 8.55 10.21
CA LEU A 211 -0.27 9.53 9.32
C LEU A 211 1.18 9.13 9.06
N ALA A 212 1.61 9.20 7.83
CA ALA A 212 3.02 9.13 7.47
C ALA A 212 3.36 10.24 6.49
N ARG A 213 4.57 10.78 6.60
CA ARG A 213 5.16 11.64 5.58
C ARG A 213 6.10 10.83 4.71
N LEU A 214 6.02 11.06 3.41
CA LEU A 214 6.85 10.46 2.37
C LEU A 214 7.46 11.58 1.51
N PRO A 215 8.48 11.31 0.66
CA PRO A 215 8.91 12.27 -0.34
C PRO A 215 7.71 12.80 -1.16
N GLY A 216 7.63 14.12 -1.37
CA GLY A 216 6.54 14.77 -2.12
C GLY A 216 6.36 14.18 -3.52
N LYS A 217 5.16 14.28 -4.10
CA LYS A 217 4.89 13.70 -5.43
C LYS A 217 5.64 14.44 -6.55
N PRO A 218 5.96 13.77 -7.67
CA PRO A 218 6.49 14.45 -8.86
C PRO A 218 5.55 15.55 -9.33
N LYS A 219 6.09 16.70 -9.76
CA LYS A 219 5.31 17.84 -10.28
C LYS A 219 4.39 17.44 -11.44
N ASN A 220 4.80 16.47 -12.25
CA ASN A 220 4.07 15.98 -13.42
C ASN A 220 3.46 14.58 -13.20
N SER A 221 3.28 14.16 -11.95
CA SER A 221 2.66 12.84 -11.68
C SER A 221 1.17 12.88 -11.99
N VAL A 222 0.73 11.90 -12.79
CA VAL A 222 -0.68 11.66 -13.07
C VAL A 222 -1.18 10.61 -12.08
N ARG A 223 -2.39 10.82 -11.54
CA ARG A 223 -3.00 9.79 -10.69
C ARG A 223 -3.26 8.54 -11.53
N VAL A 224 -2.89 7.39 -10.97
CA VAL A 224 -3.24 6.10 -11.56
C VAL A 224 -4.76 5.97 -11.58
N GLY A 225 -5.29 5.48 -12.70
CA GLY A 225 -6.72 5.23 -12.84
C GLY A 225 -7.24 4.35 -11.72
N ASN A 226 -8.48 4.57 -11.28
CA ASN A 226 -9.08 3.76 -10.24
C ASN A 226 -9.40 2.34 -10.79
N PRO A 227 -8.71 1.27 -10.33
CA PRO A 227 -8.97 -0.09 -10.84
C PRO A 227 -10.38 -0.59 -10.48
N TYR A 228 -11.05 0.03 -9.50
CA TYR A 228 -12.42 -0.30 -9.09
C TYR A 228 -13.47 0.26 -10.05
N GLY A 229 -13.18 1.39 -10.72
CA GLY A 229 -14.12 1.97 -11.71
C GLY A 229 -14.32 1.10 -12.95
N LEU A 230 -13.47 0.09 -13.13
CA LEU A 230 -13.55 -0.90 -14.21
C LEU A 230 -14.29 -2.18 -13.81
N LEU A 231 -14.71 -2.28 -12.55
CA LEU A 231 -15.53 -3.39 -12.06
C LEU A 231 -17.01 -2.97 -12.12
N PRO A 232 -17.91 -3.88 -12.56
CA PRO A 232 -19.34 -3.61 -12.42
C PRO A 232 -19.63 -3.38 -10.93
N ALA A 233 -20.31 -2.27 -10.62
CA ALA A 233 -20.87 -2.02 -9.30
C ALA A 233 -21.72 -3.24 -8.94
N LYS A 234 -21.26 -4.04 -7.97
CA LYS A 234 -22.10 -5.12 -7.46
C LYS A 234 -23.23 -4.45 -6.66
N ILE A 235 -24.46 -4.64 -7.15
CA ILE A 235 -25.72 -4.47 -6.40
C ILE A 235 -25.73 -5.50 -5.27
#